data_AF-A0A8T3MT39-F1
#
_entry.id   AF-A0A8T3MT39-F1
#
_cell.length_a   1.000
_cell.length_b   1.000
_cell.length_c   1.000
_cell.angle_alpha   90.00
_cell.angle_beta   90.00
_cell.angle_gamma   90.00
#
_symmetry.space_group_name_H-M   'P 1'
#
loop_
_entity.id
_entity.type
_entity.pdbx_description
1 polymer ?
#
loop_
_entity_poly.entity_id
_entity_poly.type
_entity_poly.pdbx_seq_one_letter_code
_entity_poly.pdbx_strand_id
1 'polypeptide(L)'
;MRPRLRTSSGALLVFVSLILAACASAPATPPPTSTSVPAAGLTPIPHLTEPATAAAVFTGLGRAGVRVAALNADASSDGREPLKRLNATLAGWPLTISEFLSAESLRSTTAWKSGAASGLGQAPVALVGLNVLVEWGPRISERPILPTAGQLVALAGLVAALDPLIGKLESRSIAAILVPGGSPARLTDATASAAPSSKP
;
A
#
# COMPACT_ATOMS: atom_id res chain seq x y z
N MET A 1 -8.89 -6.13 51.12
CA MET A 1 -7.95 -7.19 50.73
C MET A 1 -7.06 -6.66 49.62
N ARG A 2 -5.78 -6.43 49.90
CA ARG A 2 -4.78 -5.89 48.95
C ARG A 2 -3.80 -7.01 48.58
N PRO A 3 -3.41 -7.16 47.30
CA PRO A 3 -2.45 -8.18 46.89
C PRO A 3 -1.04 -7.82 47.37
N ARG A 4 -0.36 -8.78 48.02
CA ARG A 4 1.04 -8.64 48.44
C ARG A 4 1.96 -8.96 47.26
N LEU A 5 2.65 -7.95 46.73
CA LEU A 5 3.85 -8.15 45.93
C LEU A 5 4.93 -8.78 46.80
N ARG A 6 5.53 -9.87 46.33
CA ARG A 6 6.74 -10.47 46.91
C ARG A 6 7.74 -10.64 45.78
N THR A 7 8.51 -9.60 45.54
CA THR A 7 9.63 -9.58 44.60
C THR A 7 10.83 -10.18 45.34
N SER A 8 11.29 -11.36 44.92
CA SER A 8 12.49 -12.02 45.46
C SER A 8 13.75 -11.49 44.77
N SER A 9 14.75 -11.23 45.63
CA SER A 9 16.19 -11.04 45.45
C SER A 9 16.77 -11.68 44.17
N GLY A 10 17.65 -11.05 43.39
CA GLY A 10 18.81 -10.27 43.80
C GLY A 10 20.02 -11.21 43.98
N ALA A 11 20.74 -11.53 42.90
CA ALA A 11 22.02 -12.23 42.95
C ALA A 11 22.98 -11.66 41.89
N LEU A 12 23.89 -10.86 42.41
CA LEU A 12 25.12 -10.30 41.84
C LEU A 12 26.06 -11.42 41.38
N LEU A 13 26.65 -11.30 40.19
CA LEU A 13 27.96 -11.91 39.91
C LEU A 13 28.71 -11.10 38.84
N VAL A 14 29.59 -10.24 39.34
CA VAL A 14 30.63 -9.53 38.62
C VAL A 14 31.78 -10.50 38.40
N PHE A 15 32.20 -10.71 37.15
CA PHE A 15 33.47 -11.37 36.86
C PHE A 15 34.37 -10.40 36.08
N VAL A 16 35.27 -9.77 36.84
CA VAL A 16 36.45 -9.05 36.34
C VAL A 16 37.58 -10.06 36.30
N SER A 17 38.13 -10.33 35.11
CA SER A 17 39.37 -11.09 34.96
C SER A 17 40.39 -10.28 34.16
N LEU A 18 41.52 -10.06 34.84
CA LEU A 18 42.66 -9.24 34.46
C LEU A 18 43.71 -10.11 33.71
N ILE A 19 44.08 -9.65 32.52
CA ILE A 19 45.41 -9.67 31.85
C ILE A 19 46.26 -10.96 31.92
N LEU A 20 46.53 -11.53 30.73
CA LEU A 20 47.84 -12.15 30.44
C LEU A 20 48.45 -11.46 29.21
N ALA A 21 49.57 -10.77 29.41
CA ALA A 21 50.42 -10.28 28.35
C ALA A 21 51.26 -11.44 27.80
N ALA A 22 51.12 -11.71 26.50
CA ALA A 22 52.09 -12.48 25.74
C ALA A 22 52.30 -11.75 24.41
N CYS A 23 53.43 -11.05 24.29
CA CYS A 23 53.99 -10.66 23.01
C CYS A 23 54.45 -11.94 22.31
N ALA A 24 53.67 -12.41 21.34
CA ALA A 24 54.09 -13.42 20.40
C ALA A 24 53.64 -12.97 19.01
N SER A 25 54.62 -12.69 18.16
CA SER A 25 54.45 -12.27 16.78
C SER A 25 53.65 -13.32 15.99
N ALA A 26 52.42 -13.00 15.59
CA ALA A 26 51.57 -13.87 14.77
C ALA A 26 51.57 -13.41 13.29
N PRO A 27 51.59 -14.34 12.32
CA PRO A 27 51.56 -14.01 10.89
C PRO A 27 50.20 -13.45 10.47
N ALA A 28 50.20 -12.64 9.41
CA ALA A 28 49.04 -11.91 8.89
C ALA A 28 47.81 -12.83 8.74
N THR A 29 46.76 -12.50 9.49
CA THR A 29 45.43 -13.10 9.35
C THR A 29 44.82 -12.59 8.03
N PRO A 30 44.39 -13.46 7.10
CA PRO A 30 43.63 -13.00 5.94
C PRO A 30 42.31 -12.37 6.42
N PRO A 31 41.81 -11.32 5.75
CA PRO A 31 40.58 -10.64 6.14
C PRO A 31 39.41 -11.64 6.15
N PRO A 32 38.41 -11.46 7.04
CA PRO A 32 37.25 -12.32 7.07
C PRO A 32 36.54 -12.25 5.71
N THR A 33 36.45 -13.39 5.03
CA THR A 33 35.61 -13.53 3.84
C THR A 33 34.18 -13.30 4.29
N SER A 34 33.61 -12.15 3.91
CA SER A 34 32.19 -11.88 4.10
C SER A 34 31.40 -12.91 3.30
N THR A 35 30.84 -13.91 3.98
CA THR A 35 29.82 -14.80 3.42
C THR A 35 28.69 -13.92 2.92
N SER A 36 28.57 -13.76 1.61
CA SER A 36 27.42 -13.13 1.00
C SER A 36 26.20 -13.97 1.36
N VAL A 37 25.35 -13.45 2.26
CA VAL A 37 23.98 -13.94 2.38
C VAL A 37 23.38 -13.85 0.98
N PRO A 38 22.81 -14.93 0.42
CA PRO A 38 22.11 -14.83 -0.85
C PRO A 38 21.08 -13.73 -0.71
N ALA A 39 21.25 -12.65 -1.46
CA ALA A 39 20.20 -11.66 -1.61
C ALA A 39 18.98 -12.44 -2.06
N ALA A 40 17.92 -12.46 -1.24
CA ALA A 40 16.65 -13.04 -1.64
C ALA A 40 16.27 -12.33 -2.94
N GLY A 41 16.44 -13.03 -4.06
CA GLY A 41 16.20 -12.47 -5.37
C GLY A 41 14.74 -12.06 -5.39
N LEU A 42 14.48 -10.75 -5.46
CA LEU A 42 13.16 -10.22 -5.73
C LEU A 42 12.70 -10.91 -7.00
N THR A 43 11.79 -11.87 -6.89
CA THR A 43 11.27 -12.56 -8.06
C THR A 43 10.58 -11.48 -8.88
N PRO A 44 11.02 -11.22 -10.13
CA PRO A 44 10.42 -10.19 -10.95
C PRO A 44 8.91 -10.42 -11.00
N ILE A 45 8.14 -9.39 -10.65
CA ILE A 45 6.69 -9.46 -10.78
C ILE A 45 6.39 -9.31 -12.27
N PRO A 46 5.84 -10.35 -12.93
CA PRO A 46 5.56 -10.26 -14.35
C PRO A 46 4.46 -9.23 -14.60
N HIS A 47 4.67 -8.41 -15.62
CA HIS A 47 3.64 -7.50 -16.13
C HIS A 47 2.45 -8.31 -16.66
N LEU A 48 1.24 -7.88 -16.34
CA LEU A 48 0.01 -8.49 -16.83
C LEU A 48 -0.29 -7.99 -18.25
N THR A 49 -0.90 -8.85 -19.06
CA THR A 49 -1.43 -8.49 -20.38
C THR A 49 -2.91 -8.23 -20.31
N GLU A 50 -3.42 -7.31 -21.14
CA GLU A 50 -4.87 -7.12 -21.28
C GLU A 50 -5.50 -8.29 -22.07
N PRO A 51 -6.66 -8.83 -21.63
CA PRO A 51 -7.37 -8.48 -20.40
C PRO A 51 -6.71 -9.10 -19.14
N ALA A 52 -6.41 -8.23 -18.17
CA ALA A 52 -5.97 -8.63 -16.85
C ALA A 52 -7.17 -9.01 -15.99
N THR A 53 -7.05 -10.10 -15.22
CA THR A 53 -8.13 -10.56 -14.34
C THR A 53 -7.99 -10.00 -12.93
N ALA A 54 -9.11 -9.75 -12.24
CA ALA A 54 -9.09 -9.29 -10.85
C ALA A 54 -8.34 -10.28 -9.93
N ALA A 55 -8.41 -11.57 -10.23
CA ALA A 55 -7.71 -12.62 -9.49
C ALA A 55 -6.19 -12.59 -9.73
N ALA A 56 -5.74 -12.32 -10.96
CA ALA A 56 -4.32 -12.16 -11.27
C ALA A 56 -3.73 -10.94 -10.55
N VAL A 57 -4.46 -9.81 -10.52
CA VAL A 57 -4.06 -8.61 -9.77
C VAL A 57 -3.98 -8.92 -8.27
N PHE A 58 -5.00 -9.54 -7.68
CA PHE A 58 -4.99 -9.92 -6.27
C PHE A 58 -3.79 -10.82 -5.92
N THR A 59 -3.51 -11.82 -6.76
CA THR A 59 -2.36 -12.72 -6.57
C THR A 59 -1.04 -11.97 -6.72
N GLY A 60 -0.94 -11.08 -7.71
CA GLY A 60 0.22 -10.22 -7.93
C GLY A 60 0.53 -9.33 -6.72
N LEU A 61 -0.50 -8.70 -6.13
CA LEU A 61 -0.37 -7.91 -4.91
C LEU A 61 0.18 -8.74 -3.74
N GLY A 62 -0.31 -9.97 -3.57
CA GLY A 62 0.22 -10.89 -2.56
C GLY A 62 1.70 -11.23 -2.76
N ARG A 63 2.13 -11.46 -4.02
CA ARG A 63 3.53 -11.69 -4.39
C ARG A 63 4.42 -10.47 -4.17
N ALA A 64 3.86 -9.27 -4.33
CA ALA A 64 4.54 -8.00 -4.03
C ALA A 64 4.65 -7.69 -2.53
N GLY A 65 4.12 -8.56 -1.66
CA GLY A 65 4.13 -8.35 -0.21
C GLY A 65 2.96 -7.50 0.31
N VAL A 66 2.05 -7.04 -0.55
CA VAL A 66 0.86 -6.31 -0.13
C VAL A 66 -0.14 -7.29 0.47
N ARG A 67 -0.35 -7.18 1.79
CA ARG A 67 -1.26 -8.05 2.53
C ARG A 67 -2.69 -7.54 2.39
N VAL A 68 -3.37 -8.05 1.38
CA VAL A 68 -4.80 -7.82 1.13
C VAL A 68 -5.60 -8.98 1.72
N ALA A 69 -6.59 -8.70 2.57
CA ALA A 69 -7.49 -9.72 3.09
C ALA A 69 -8.76 -9.76 2.25
N ALA A 70 -8.91 -10.79 1.41
CA ALA A 70 -10.09 -10.99 0.58
C ALA A 70 -11.33 -11.28 1.43
N LEU A 71 -12.46 -10.67 1.08
CA LEU A 71 -13.74 -10.86 1.75
C LEU A 71 -14.69 -11.68 0.89
N ASN A 72 -14.89 -11.27 -0.36
CA ASN A 72 -15.74 -11.97 -1.32
C ASN A 72 -15.36 -11.61 -2.77
N ALA A 73 -15.87 -12.41 -3.70
CA ALA A 73 -15.79 -12.13 -5.13
C ALA A 73 -17.17 -12.30 -5.75
N ASP A 74 -17.59 -11.29 -6.49
CA ASP A 74 -18.87 -11.24 -7.19
C ASP A 74 -18.56 -11.27 -8.70
N ALA A 75 -19.18 -12.20 -9.42
CA ALA A 75 -19.09 -12.26 -10.87
C ALA A 75 -20.42 -11.80 -11.48
N SER A 76 -20.35 -11.07 -12.58
CA SER A 76 -21.53 -10.68 -13.32
C SER A 76 -22.14 -11.90 -14.01
N SER A 77 -23.38 -12.24 -13.67
CA SER A 77 -24.07 -13.43 -14.18
C SER A 77 -24.63 -13.26 -15.60
N ASP A 78 -24.70 -12.03 -16.09
CA ASP A 78 -25.28 -11.67 -17.39
C ASP A 78 -24.27 -10.99 -18.33
N GLY A 79 -22.98 -11.03 -17.97
CA GLY A 79 -21.91 -10.43 -18.75
C GLY A 79 -21.91 -8.90 -18.73
N ARG A 80 -22.74 -8.24 -17.91
CA ARG A 80 -22.66 -6.79 -17.70
C ARG A 80 -21.41 -6.42 -16.93
N GLU A 81 -20.83 -5.28 -17.25
CA GLU A 81 -19.61 -4.82 -16.59
C GLU A 81 -19.88 -4.17 -15.22
N PRO A 82 -18.95 -4.31 -14.25
CA PRO A 82 -17.70 -5.07 -14.34
C PRO A 82 -17.96 -6.59 -14.37
N LEU A 83 -17.16 -7.32 -15.16
CA LEU A 83 -17.27 -8.78 -15.34
C LEU A 83 -17.05 -9.50 -14.01
N LYS A 84 -16.12 -8.99 -13.21
CA LYS A 84 -15.81 -9.51 -11.88
C LYS A 84 -15.42 -8.38 -10.94
N ARG A 85 -15.81 -8.54 -9.68
CA ARG A 85 -15.42 -7.66 -8.58
C ARG A 85 -14.91 -8.50 -7.42
N LEU A 86 -13.76 -8.13 -6.88
CA LEU A 86 -13.20 -8.69 -5.66
C LEU A 86 -13.23 -7.61 -4.60
N ASN A 87 -13.93 -7.86 -3.48
CA ASN A 87 -13.89 -6.96 -2.33
C ASN A 87 -12.97 -7.54 -1.27
N ALA A 88 -12.14 -6.67 -0.71
CA ALA A 88 -11.09 -7.01 0.21
C ALA A 88 -10.85 -5.85 1.18
N THR A 89 -9.84 -6.00 2.04
CA THR A 89 -9.37 -4.93 2.91
C THR A 89 -7.85 -4.79 2.85
N LEU A 90 -7.40 -3.55 2.98
CA LEU A 90 -5.99 -3.16 3.08
C LEU A 90 -5.86 -2.07 4.15
N ALA A 91 -5.02 -2.30 5.16
CA ALA A 91 -4.82 -1.38 6.29
C ALA A 91 -6.13 -0.94 6.98
N GLY A 92 -7.08 -1.88 7.13
CA GLY A 92 -8.38 -1.63 7.75
C GLY A 92 -9.37 -0.87 6.86
N TRP A 93 -9.02 -0.58 5.61
CA TRP A 93 -9.89 0.10 4.64
C TRP A 93 -10.39 -0.84 3.56
N PRO A 94 -11.64 -0.66 3.09
CA PRO A 94 -12.18 -1.48 2.02
C PRO A 94 -11.39 -1.24 0.73
N LEU A 95 -11.14 -2.32 0.00
CA LEU A 95 -10.47 -2.36 -1.29
C LEU A 95 -11.37 -3.12 -2.25
N THR A 96 -11.62 -2.56 -3.42
CA THR A 96 -12.38 -3.22 -4.49
C THR A 96 -11.50 -3.30 -5.73
N ILE A 97 -11.34 -4.50 -6.29
CA ILE A 97 -10.65 -4.75 -7.57
C ILE A 97 -11.73 -5.17 -8.56
N SER A 98 -12.00 -4.34 -9.56
CA SER A 98 -13.00 -4.61 -10.61
C SER A 98 -12.33 -4.86 -11.94
N GLU A 99 -12.77 -5.92 -12.61
CA GLU A 99 -12.33 -6.36 -13.94
C GLU A 99 -13.37 -5.98 -14.99
N PHE A 100 -12.92 -5.35 -16.06
CA PHE A 100 -13.71 -4.98 -17.23
C PHE A 100 -13.26 -5.78 -18.44
N LEU A 101 -14.04 -5.77 -19.52
CA LEU A 101 -13.69 -6.46 -20.76
C LEU A 101 -12.45 -5.86 -21.41
N SER A 102 -12.31 -4.54 -21.35
CA SER A 102 -11.18 -3.79 -21.88
C SER A 102 -10.96 -2.47 -21.15
N ALA A 103 -9.79 -1.85 -21.37
CA ALA A 103 -9.47 -0.52 -20.87
C ALA A 103 -10.40 0.56 -21.44
N GLU A 104 -10.92 0.37 -22.65
CA GLU A 104 -11.90 1.28 -23.25
C GLU A 104 -13.27 1.13 -22.57
N SER A 105 -13.71 -0.11 -22.35
CA SER A 105 -14.98 -0.40 -21.70
C SER A 105 -15.01 0.06 -20.24
N LEU A 106 -13.89 -0.07 -19.53
CA LEU A 106 -13.71 0.54 -18.21
C LEU A 106 -13.95 2.06 -18.27
N ARG A 107 -13.28 2.75 -19.20
CA ARG A 107 -13.36 4.22 -19.28
C ARG A 107 -14.77 4.70 -19.65
N SER A 108 -15.44 4.02 -20.57
CA SER A 108 -16.81 4.36 -20.98
C SER A 108 -17.82 4.07 -19.87
N THR A 109 -17.77 2.89 -19.26
CA THR A 109 -18.71 2.45 -18.20
C THR A 109 -18.56 3.29 -16.93
N THR A 110 -17.34 3.72 -16.59
CA THR A 110 -17.08 4.48 -15.34
C THR A 110 -17.01 6.00 -15.55
N ALA A 111 -17.11 6.47 -16.79
CA ALA A 111 -16.84 7.86 -17.18
C ALA A 111 -15.51 8.39 -16.58
N TRP A 112 -14.46 7.58 -16.68
CA TRP A 112 -13.19 7.84 -16.00
C TRP A 112 -12.54 9.15 -16.45
N LYS A 113 -12.01 9.91 -15.48
CA LYS A 113 -11.24 11.14 -15.69
C LYS A 113 -9.98 11.12 -14.84
N SER A 114 -8.84 10.98 -15.50
CA SER A 114 -7.53 10.96 -14.85
C SER A 114 -7.24 12.27 -14.11
N GLY A 115 -6.68 12.18 -12.91
CA GLY A 115 -6.30 13.33 -12.08
C GLY A 115 -7.46 14.11 -11.46
N ALA A 116 -8.71 13.68 -11.68
CA ALA A 116 -9.86 14.28 -11.00
C ALA A 116 -9.79 14.03 -9.48
N ALA A 117 -10.49 14.85 -8.71
CA ALA A 117 -10.75 14.54 -7.30
C ALA A 117 -11.89 13.52 -7.21
N SER A 118 -11.84 12.64 -6.20
CA SER A 118 -12.98 11.75 -5.92
C SER A 118 -14.15 12.54 -5.35
N GLY A 119 -15.34 12.33 -5.92
CA GLY A 119 -16.59 12.98 -5.51
C GLY A 119 -17.39 12.21 -4.46
N LEU A 120 -18.60 12.69 -4.18
CA LEU A 120 -19.56 12.03 -3.28
C LEU A 120 -19.90 10.62 -3.77
N GLY A 121 -20.00 9.66 -2.86
CA GLY A 121 -20.30 8.25 -3.19
C GLY A 121 -19.14 7.50 -3.86
N GLN A 122 -18.00 8.15 -4.10
CA GLN A 122 -16.80 7.53 -4.68
C GLN A 122 -15.78 7.20 -3.60
N ALA A 123 -14.92 6.21 -3.86
CA ALA A 123 -13.82 5.90 -2.95
C ALA A 123 -12.81 7.07 -2.90
N PRO A 124 -12.21 7.36 -1.73
CA PRO A 124 -11.18 8.40 -1.56
C PRO A 124 -10.00 8.25 -2.54
N VAL A 125 -9.70 7.02 -2.94
CA VAL A 125 -8.68 6.70 -3.93
C VAL A 125 -9.25 5.73 -4.96
N ALA A 126 -9.01 6.00 -6.24
CA ALA A 126 -9.20 5.07 -7.32
C ALA A 126 -7.97 5.07 -8.23
N LEU A 127 -7.54 3.88 -8.65
CA LEU A 127 -6.41 3.64 -9.53
C LEU A 127 -6.88 2.80 -10.72
N VAL A 128 -6.45 3.15 -11.92
CA VAL A 128 -6.78 2.43 -13.15
C VAL A 128 -5.50 2.06 -13.89
N GLY A 129 -5.46 0.84 -14.42
CA GLY A 129 -4.44 0.34 -15.33
C GLY A 129 -4.97 -0.87 -16.09
N LEU A 130 -4.64 -0.99 -17.37
CA LEU A 130 -5.27 -1.95 -18.30
C LEU A 130 -6.81 -1.84 -18.23
N ASN A 131 -7.50 -2.98 -18.13
CA ASN A 131 -8.94 -3.15 -17.93
C ASN A 131 -9.35 -3.29 -16.45
N VAL A 132 -8.50 -2.85 -15.50
CA VAL A 132 -8.75 -3.03 -14.06
C VAL A 132 -8.92 -1.69 -13.35
N LEU A 133 -9.96 -1.60 -12.53
CA LEU A 133 -10.21 -0.50 -11.60
C LEU A 133 -9.99 -0.96 -10.16
N VAL A 134 -9.11 -0.29 -9.44
CA VAL A 134 -8.85 -0.51 -8.01
C VAL A 134 -9.38 0.69 -7.22
N GLU A 135 -10.40 0.48 -6.40
CA GLU A 135 -10.98 1.51 -5.54
C GLU A 135 -10.63 1.21 -4.08
N TRP A 136 -10.10 2.20 -3.36
CA TRP A 136 -9.65 2.03 -1.98
C TRP A 136 -10.19 3.12 -1.06
N GLY A 137 -10.77 2.67 0.05
CA GLY A 137 -11.45 3.48 1.05
C GLY A 137 -12.97 3.44 0.94
N PRO A 138 -13.66 3.89 2.00
CA PRO A 138 -15.11 3.75 2.12
C PRO A 138 -15.83 4.63 1.09
N ARG A 139 -16.84 4.06 0.42
CA ARG A 139 -17.77 4.82 -0.42
C ARG A 139 -18.91 5.31 0.46
N ILE A 140 -18.90 6.58 0.77
CA ILE A 140 -19.94 7.23 1.58
C ILE A 140 -20.60 8.33 0.76
N SER A 141 -21.89 8.58 1.02
CA SER A 141 -22.65 9.67 0.37
C SER A 141 -22.20 11.07 0.81
N GLU A 142 -21.27 11.14 1.76
CA GLU A 142 -20.66 12.37 2.25
C GLU A 142 -19.29 12.61 1.60
N ARG A 143 -18.59 13.66 2.06
CA ARG A 143 -17.23 13.96 1.59
C ARG A 143 -16.31 12.77 1.88
N PRO A 144 -15.50 12.31 0.90
CA PRO A 144 -14.58 11.20 1.12
C PRO A 144 -13.64 11.46 2.31
N ILE A 145 -13.41 10.43 3.11
CA ILE A 145 -12.56 10.49 4.31
C ILE A 145 -11.10 10.52 3.89
N LEU A 146 -10.30 11.41 4.49
CA LEU A 146 -8.87 11.48 4.23
C LEU A 146 -8.14 10.30 4.89
N PRO A 147 -7.22 9.61 4.19
CA PRO A 147 -6.41 8.55 4.78
C PRO A 147 -5.50 9.05 5.91
N THR A 148 -5.33 8.23 6.94
CA THR A 148 -4.34 8.43 8.01
C THR A 148 -2.90 8.19 7.53
N ALA A 149 -1.89 8.56 8.31
CA ALA A 149 -0.48 8.34 7.95
C ALA A 149 -0.14 6.86 7.66
N GLY A 150 -0.61 5.93 8.50
CA GLY A 150 -0.40 4.49 8.27
C GLY A 150 -1.09 3.99 7.00
N GLN A 151 -2.25 4.57 6.67
CA GLN A 151 -2.97 4.29 5.43
C GLN A 151 -2.23 4.86 4.21
N LEU A 152 -1.63 6.05 4.29
CA LEU A 152 -0.81 6.59 3.20
C LEU A 152 0.42 5.71 2.91
N VAL A 153 1.04 5.10 3.94
CA VAL A 153 2.11 4.10 3.74
C VAL A 153 1.58 2.86 3.01
N ALA A 154 0.41 2.36 3.41
CA ALA A 154 -0.22 1.22 2.73
C ALA A 154 -0.59 1.55 1.28
N LEU A 155 -1.06 2.76 1.02
CA LEU A 155 -1.36 3.26 -0.32
C LEU A 155 -0.10 3.33 -1.19
N ALA A 156 1.01 3.83 -0.65
CA ALA A 156 2.29 3.84 -1.37
C ALA A 156 2.73 2.43 -1.73
N GLY A 157 2.61 1.47 -0.81
CA GLY A 157 2.88 0.05 -1.07
C GLY A 157 1.95 -0.55 -2.13
N LEU A 158 0.66 -0.18 -2.13
CA LEU A 158 -0.30 -0.59 -3.14
C LEU A 158 0.09 -0.07 -4.53
N VAL A 159 0.41 1.22 -4.65
CA VAL A 159 0.84 1.83 -5.93
C VAL A 159 2.12 1.19 -6.43
N ALA A 160 3.12 1.01 -5.56
CA ALA A 160 4.39 0.38 -5.91
C ALA A 160 4.22 -1.09 -6.37
N ALA A 161 3.22 -1.80 -5.86
CA ALA A 161 2.91 -3.16 -6.29
C ALA A 161 2.13 -3.20 -7.61
N LEU A 162 1.21 -2.25 -7.82
CA LEU A 162 0.37 -2.19 -9.02
C LEU A 162 1.15 -1.72 -10.26
N ASP A 163 2.07 -0.77 -10.12
CA ASP A 163 2.83 -0.19 -11.23
C ASP A 163 3.52 -1.26 -12.13
N PRO A 164 4.31 -2.22 -11.59
CA PRO A 164 4.87 -3.28 -12.43
C PRO A 164 3.81 -4.27 -12.94
N LEU A 165 2.70 -4.46 -12.22
CA LEU A 165 1.66 -5.43 -12.57
C LEU A 165 0.79 -4.97 -13.74
N ILE A 166 0.26 -3.75 -13.66
CA ILE A 166 -0.74 -3.24 -14.62
C ILE A 166 -0.24 -2.03 -15.42
N GLY A 167 1.04 -1.68 -15.26
CA GLY A 167 1.72 -0.69 -16.09
C GLY A 167 1.32 0.73 -15.74
N LYS A 168 1.15 1.57 -16.75
CA LYS A 168 0.85 3.00 -16.58
C LYS A 168 -0.42 3.20 -15.76
N LEU A 169 -0.24 3.63 -14.52
CA LEU A 169 -1.33 3.91 -13.60
C LEU A 169 -1.89 5.32 -13.81
N GLU A 170 -3.21 5.42 -13.85
CA GLU A 170 -3.96 6.66 -13.73
C GLU A 170 -4.66 6.71 -12.37
N SER A 171 -4.73 7.88 -11.73
CA SER A 171 -5.33 8.01 -10.40
C SER A 171 -6.40 9.08 -10.33
N ARG A 172 -7.42 8.82 -9.51
CA ARG A 172 -8.37 9.79 -8.99
C ARG A 172 -8.29 9.73 -7.47
N SER A 173 -7.97 10.85 -6.80
CA SER A 173 -7.81 10.83 -5.35
C SER A 173 -8.08 12.17 -4.70
N ILE A 174 -8.46 12.15 -3.42
CA ILE A 174 -8.47 13.32 -2.54
C ILE A 174 -7.16 13.49 -1.75
N ALA A 175 -6.26 12.51 -1.78
CA ALA A 175 -4.93 12.57 -1.18
C ALA A 175 -3.88 12.76 -2.27
N ALA A 176 -2.75 13.38 -1.93
CA ALA A 176 -1.61 13.43 -2.84
C ALA A 176 -1.03 12.03 -3.00
N ILE A 177 -1.12 11.48 -4.22
CA ILE A 177 -0.53 10.19 -4.58
C ILE A 177 0.59 10.46 -5.57
N LEU A 178 1.78 9.97 -5.25
CA LEU A 178 2.87 9.89 -6.23
C LEU A 178 2.65 8.61 -7.05
N VAL A 179 2.18 8.78 -8.27
CA VAL A 179 2.09 7.70 -9.25
C VAL A 179 3.26 7.86 -10.23
N PRO A 180 4.09 6.82 -10.43
CA PRO A 180 5.17 6.88 -11.42
C PRO A 180 4.64 7.28 -12.81
N GLY A 181 5.16 8.37 -13.40
CA GLY A 181 4.74 8.86 -14.71
C GLY A 181 3.39 9.58 -14.76
N GLY A 182 2.73 9.82 -13.63
CA GLY A 182 1.48 10.57 -13.51
C GLY A 182 1.66 11.98 -12.93
N SER A 183 0.79 12.90 -13.31
CA SER A 183 0.70 14.23 -12.67
C SER A 183 0.16 14.07 -11.24
N PRO A 184 0.72 14.76 -10.22
CA PRO A 184 0.24 14.63 -8.85
C PRO A 184 -1.23 15.08 -8.74
N ALA A 185 -2.09 14.21 -8.21
CA ALA A 185 -3.45 14.58 -7.84
C ALA A 185 -3.38 15.66 -6.75
N ARG A 186 -3.95 16.85 -7.01
CA ARG A 186 -3.83 18.00 -6.10
C ARG A 186 -4.64 17.79 -4.82
N LEU A 187 -4.00 18.12 -3.70
CA LEU A 187 -4.68 18.50 -2.46
C LEU A 187 -5.56 19.72 -2.79
N THR A 188 -6.88 19.60 -2.62
CA THR A 188 -7.65 20.80 -2.32
C THR A 188 -7.28 21.18 -0.89
N ASP A 189 -6.34 22.12 -0.77
CA ASP A 189 -6.11 22.82 0.48
C ASP A 189 -7.47 23.28 1.01
N ALA A 190 -7.85 22.73 2.16
CA ALA A 190 -8.68 23.46 3.09
C ALA A 190 -7.90 24.75 3.39
N THR A 191 -8.17 25.81 2.63
CA THR A 191 -7.75 27.13 3.03
C THR A 191 -8.41 27.37 4.37
N ALA A 192 -7.57 27.32 5.40
CA ALA A 192 -7.84 27.86 6.70
C ALA A 192 -8.46 29.25 6.51
N SER A 193 -9.75 29.39 6.78
CA SER A 193 -10.34 30.69 7.06
C SER A 193 -9.90 31.08 8.47
N ALA A 194 -8.65 31.51 8.60
CA ALA A 194 -8.21 32.28 9.74
C ALA A 194 -8.70 33.72 9.54
N ALA A 195 -9.72 34.09 10.30
CA ALA A 195 -10.15 35.46 10.63
C ALA A 195 -8.98 36.29 11.25
N PRO A 196 -9.03 37.63 11.47
CA PRO A 196 -10.20 38.50 11.71
C PRO A 196 -10.10 39.97 11.18
N SER A 197 -10.97 40.88 11.68
CA SER A 197 -10.95 42.36 11.65
C SER A 197 -11.48 43.06 10.39
N SER A 198 -12.20 44.19 10.40
CA SER A 198 -12.76 45.08 11.43
C SER A 198 -13.78 46.02 10.75
N LYS A 199 -14.68 46.59 11.57
CA LYS A 199 -15.64 47.67 11.29
C LYS A 199 -15.02 48.90 10.59
N PRO A 200 -15.83 49.74 9.91
CA PRO A 200 -16.48 50.88 10.57
C PRO A 200 -18.01 50.89 10.52
#